data_AF-A0A950LFH0-F1
#
_entry.id   AF-A0A950LFH0-F1
#
_cell.length_a   1.000
_cell.length_b   1.000
_cell.length_c   1.000
_cell.angle_alpha   90.00
_cell.angle_beta   90.00
_cell.angle_gamma   90.00
#
_symmetry.space_group_name_H-M   'P 1'
#
loop_
_entity.id
_entity.type
_entity.pdbx_description
1 polymer ?
#
loop_
_entity_poly.entity_id
_entity_poly.type
_entity_poly.pdbx_seq_one_letter_code
_entity_poly.pdbx_strand_id
1 'polypeptide(L)'
;TGKVTVISTFTFCSPAGLALNPRTQELLANCNTIWAANGSLWTGNADRNTDTAAPQLVILSAKTGLVLANVMGAGVGDEAWFNGGDKHYYAASSGSNLAPNALFPARPPVGTATTAPVNVSQGAATLDVIDALSRSLDQRVPTFNVPADPAGSHPAGTAHSVAAFEGTNHVFVPIPANNAVPFCLTGCVTIYGRDDPDID
;
A
#
# COMPACT_ATOMS: atom_id res chain seq x y z
N THR A 1 -29.52 -10.29 14.21
CA THR A 1 -29.13 -10.88 12.91
C THR A 1 -28.48 -9.78 12.08
N GLY A 2 -27.36 -10.08 11.40
CA GLY A 2 -26.75 -9.13 10.46
C GLY A 2 -27.42 -9.20 9.09
N LYS A 3 -27.52 -8.07 8.39
CA LYS A 3 -28.00 -8.00 7.00
C LYS A 3 -26.97 -7.25 6.17
N VAL A 4 -26.63 -7.79 5.00
CA VAL A 4 -25.89 -7.03 3.98
C VAL A 4 -26.81 -5.94 3.45
N THR A 5 -26.48 -4.68 3.73
CA THR A 5 -27.31 -3.51 3.36
C THR A 5 -26.81 -2.83 2.09
N VAL A 6 -25.54 -2.99 1.76
CA VAL A 6 -24.86 -2.33 0.64
C VAL A 6 -23.84 -3.31 0.04
N ILE A 7 -23.73 -3.32 -1.28
CA ILE A 7 -22.68 -4.03 -2.02
C ILE A 7 -22.06 -3.02 -2.99
N SER A 8 -20.73 -2.93 -2.97
CA SER A 8 -19.95 -2.08 -3.86
C SER A 8 -19.03 -2.93 -4.72
N THR A 9 -18.86 -2.53 -5.98
CA THR A 9 -17.90 -3.16 -6.91
C THR A 9 -16.90 -2.11 -7.35
N PHE A 10 -15.65 -2.55 -7.56
CA PHE A 10 -14.55 -1.68 -7.90
C PHE A 10 -13.84 -2.20 -9.14
N THR A 11 -13.54 -1.31 -10.08
CA THR A 11 -12.69 -1.63 -11.22
C THR A 11 -11.24 -1.58 -10.77
N PHE A 12 -10.43 -2.59 -11.11
CA PHE A 12 -9.01 -2.64 -10.78
C PHE A 12 -8.69 -2.49 -9.30
N CYS A 13 -9.55 -3.05 -8.44
CA CYS A 13 -9.32 -3.11 -7.00
C CYS A 13 -9.90 -4.40 -6.44
N SER A 14 -9.05 -5.18 -5.76
CA SER A 14 -9.48 -6.31 -4.93
C SER A 14 -9.22 -5.92 -3.48
N PRO A 15 -10.26 -5.56 -2.70
CA PRO A 15 -10.08 -5.07 -1.33
C PRO A 15 -9.45 -6.11 -0.41
N ALA A 16 -8.42 -5.72 0.35
CA ALA A 16 -7.75 -6.56 1.35
C ALA A 16 -7.90 -6.00 2.78
N GLY A 17 -7.70 -4.69 2.95
CA GLY A 17 -7.92 -3.99 4.21
C GLY A 17 -8.85 -2.79 4.06
N LEU A 18 -9.42 -2.38 5.18
CA LEU A 18 -10.43 -1.34 5.26
C LEU A 18 -10.13 -0.40 6.43
N ALA A 19 -10.30 0.90 6.20
CA ALA A 19 -10.25 1.90 7.27
C ALA A 19 -11.46 2.83 7.17
N LEU A 20 -12.24 2.91 8.25
CA LEU A 20 -13.42 3.75 8.33
C LEU A 20 -13.06 5.06 9.02
N ASN A 21 -13.37 6.20 8.40
CA ASN A 21 -13.51 7.45 9.11
C ASN A 21 -14.87 7.46 9.84
N PRO A 22 -14.89 7.35 11.18
CA PRO A 22 -16.14 7.20 11.93
C PRO A 22 -17.00 8.48 11.94
N ARG A 23 -16.41 9.65 11.62
CA ARG A 23 -17.13 10.93 11.60
C ARG A 23 -17.91 11.14 10.30
N THR A 24 -17.30 10.82 9.16
CA THR A 24 -17.90 11.04 7.84
C THR A 24 -18.53 9.79 7.24
N GLN A 25 -18.23 8.60 7.78
CA GLN A 25 -18.57 7.30 7.22
C GLN A 25 -17.97 7.08 5.81
N GLU A 26 -16.88 7.76 5.51
CA GLU A 26 -16.02 7.40 4.38
C GLU A 26 -15.17 6.20 4.76
N LEU A 27 -15.07 5.25 3.84
CA LEU A 27 -14.35 4.01 3.98
C LEU A 27 -13.25 4.00 2.93
N LEU A 28 -12.00 3.89 3.37
CA LEU A 28 -10.90 3.54 2.47
C LEU A 28 -10.87 2.02 2.33
N ALA A 29 -10.78 1.55 1.08
CA ALA A 29 -10.50 0.18 0.73
C ALA A 29 -9.11 0.08 0.09
N ASN A 30 -8.23 -0.67 0.75
CA ASN A 30 -6.91 -1.01 0.24
C ASN A 30 -6.99 -2.13 -0.78
N CYS A 31 -6.34 -1.97 -1.92
CA CYS A 31 -6.43 -2.91 -3.03
C CYS A 31 -5.13 -3.70 -3.19
N ASN A 32 -5.19 -5.04 -3.10
CA ASN A 32 -3.98 -5.88 -3.11
C ASN A 32 -3.67 -6.56 -4.46
N THR A 33 -4.53 -6.42 -5.45
CA THR A 33 -4.31 -7.03 -6.78
C THR A 33 -3.74 -6.00 -7.74
N ILE A 34 -2.61 -6.34 -8.37
CA ILE A 34 -2.08 -5.60 -9.53
C ILE A 34 -2.77 -6.10 -10.79
N TRP A 35 -3.34 -5.16 -11.54
CA TRP A 35 -4.04 -5.44 -12.78
C TRP A 35 -3.20 -5.01 -13.97
N ALA A 36 -3.47 -5.60 -15.13
CA ALA A 36 -2.99 -5.09 -16.41
C ALA A 36 -4.00 -4.04 -16.94
N ALA A 37 -3.55 -3.13 -17.79
CA ALA A 37 -4.35 -2.05 -18.35
C ALA A 37 -5.62 -2.54 -19.09
N ASN A 38 -5.63 -3.80 -19.53
CA ASN A 38 -6.72 -4.44 -20.24
C ASN A 38 -7.77 -5.14 -19.34
N GLY A 39 -7.63 -5.14 -18.01
CA GLY A 39 -8.58 -5.86 -17.13
C GLY A 39 -8.05 -7.15 -16.52
N SER A 40 -7.02 -7.79 -17.09
CA SER A 40 -6.53 -9.07 -16.59
C SER A 40 -5.65 -8.93 -15.36
N LEU A 41 -5.46 -10.02 -14.61
CA LEU A 41 -4.40 -10.08 -13.61
C LEU A 41 -3.05 -9.81 -14.27
N TRP A 42 -2.24 -8.95 -13.68
CA TRP A 42 -0.88 -8.74 -14.16
C TRP A 42 0.02 -9.84 -13.61
N THR A 43 0.49 -10.72 -14.49
CA THR A 43 1.33 -11.88 -14.15
C THR A 43 2.77 -11.74 -14.64
N GLY A 44 3.09 -10.62 -15.30
CA GLY A 44 4.42 -10.34 -15.83
C GLY A 44 5.34 -9.68 -14.79
N ASN A 45 6.64 -9.74 -15.02
CA ASN A 45 7.59 -8.79 -14.43
C ASN A 45 7.53 -7.51 -15.29
N ALA A 46 7.65 -6.33 -14.68
CA ALA A 46 7.73 -5.05 -15.40
C ALA A 46 8.88 -4.98 -16.40
N ASP A 47 9.94 -5.78 -16.22
CA ASP A 47 11.01 -5.92 -17.21
C ASP A 47 10.56 -6.58 -18.52
N ARG A 48 9.44 -7.30 -18.53
CA ARG A 48 8.90 -8.05 -19.68
C ARG A 48 7.51 -7.59 -20.12
N ASN A 49 6.77 -6.94 -19.23
CA ASN A 49 5.39 -6.53 -19.46
C ASN A 49 5.14 -5.18 -18.78
N THR A 50 5.11 -4.12 -19.60
CA THR A 50 4.85 -2.74 -19.17
C THR A 50 3.36 -2.41 -19.08
N ASP A 51 2.46 -3.33 -19.41
CA ASP A 51 1.01 -3.10 -19.46
C ASP A 51 0.37 -3.18 -18.08
N THR A 52 1.11 -2.85 -17.01
CA THR A 52 0.55 -2.76 -15.66
C THR A 52 -0.38 -1.56 -15.54
N ALA A 53 -1.57 -1.76 -15.00
CA ALA A 53 -2.44 -0.67 -14.58
C ALA A 53 -1.81 0.00 -13.35
N ALA A 54 -1.92 1.33 -13.26
CA ALA A 54 -1.48 2.05 -12.06
C ALA A 54 -2.26 1.52 -10.84
N PRO A 55 -1.57 1.02 -9.79
CA PRO A 55 -2.25 0.62 -8.56
C PRO A 55 -2.99 1.80 -7.93
N GLN A 56 -4.09 1.50 -7.26
CA GLN A 56 -4.97 2.49 -6.65
C GLN A 56 -5.59 1.95 -5.36
N LEU A 57 -6.03 2.86 -4.51
CA LEU A 57 -6.97 2.59 -3.42
C LEU A 57 -8.32 3.23 -3.76
N VAL A 58 -9.37 2.85 -3.05
CA VAL A 58 -10.71 3.40 -3.29
C VAL A 58 -11.28 3.99 -2.00
N ILE A 59 -11.80 5.21 -2.08
CA ILE A 59 -12.62 5.80 -1.02
C ILE A 59 -14.08 5.72 -1.44
N LEU A 60 -14.94 5.20 -0.57
CA LEU A 60 -16.37 5.06 -0.79
C LEU A 60 -17.18 5.51 0.44
N SER A 61 -18.45 5.83 0.23
CA SER A 61 -19.39 6.01 1.33
C SER A 61 -19.80 4.64 1.87
N ALA A 62 -19.52 4.36 3.16
CA ALA A 62 -19.98 3.13 3.81
C ALA A 62 -21.51 3.02 3.87
N LYS A 63 -22.22 4.17 3.80
CA LYS A 63 -23.68 4.24 3.87
C LYS A 63 -24.37 3.88 2.56
N THR A 64 -23.82 4.34 1.44
CA THR A 64 -24.46 4.18 0.12
C THR A 64 -23.73 3.23 -0.82
N GLY A 65 -22.46 2.93 -0.52
CA GLY A 65 -21.58 2.16 -1.39
C GLY A 65 -21.03 2.93 -2.58
N LEU A 66 -21.34 4.23 -2.68
CA LEU A 66 -20.89 5.09 -3.77
C LEU A 66 -19.38 5.32 -3.67
N VAL A 67 -18.66 5.06 -4.76
CA VAL A 67 -17.24 5.43 -4.89
C VAL A 67 -17.14 6.95 -4.94
N LEU A 68 -16.34 7.50 -4.02
CA LEU A 68 -16.11 8.94 -3.86
C LEU A 68 -14.79 9.36 -4.51
N ALA A 69 -13.78 8.49 -4.51
CA ALA A 69 -12.50 8.74 -5.16
C ALA A 69 -11.74 7.44 -5.46
N ASN A 70 -10.94 7.48 -6.52
CA ASN A 70 -9.85 6.52 -6.77
C ASN A 70 -8.53 7.22 -6.45
N VAL A 71 -7.79 6.68 -5.49
CA VAL A 71 -6.51 7.23 -5.03
C VAL A 71 -5.39 6.55 -5.82
N MET A 72 -5.02 7.16 -6.94
CA MET A 72 -4.01 6.62 -7.84
C MET A 72 -2.59 6.75 -7.28
N GLY A 73 -1.72 5.80 -7.62
CA GLY A 73 -0.29 5.88 -7.30
C GLY A 73 0.06 5.43 -5.88
N ALA A 74 -0.92 4.97 -5.10
CA ALA A 74 -0.70 4.21 -3.88
C ALA A 74 -0.12 2.82 -4.19
N GLY A 75 0.45 2.16 -3.19
CA GLY A 75 0.95 0.79 -3.28
C GLY A 75 -0.14 -0.25 -3.21
N VAL A 76 0.33 -1.50 -3.23
CA VAL A 76 -0.52 -2.69 -3.20
C VAL A 76 -0.99 -2.88 -1.77
N GLY A 77 -2.08 -2.20 -1.42
CA GLY A 77 -2.55 -2.07 -0.04
C GLY A 77 -2.97 -3.41 0.57
N ASP A 78 -2.53 -3.65 1.81
CA ASP A 78 -2.99 -4.72 2.69
C ASP A 78 -3.84 -4.08 3.80
N GLU A 79 -3.33 -3.88 5.01
CA GLU A 79 -4.08 -3.22 6.09
C GLU A 79 -4.08 -1.69 6.00
N ALA A 80 -5.11 -1.08 6.55
CA ALA A 80 -5.26 0.37 6.63
C ALA A 80 -5.77 0.83 8.00
N TRP A 81 -5.46 2.07 8.36
CA TRP A 81 -5.93 2.73 9.56
C TRP A 81 -6.37 4.17 9.26
N PHE A 82 -7.43 4.66 9.91
CA PHE A 82 -7.80 6.07 9.87
C PHE A 82 -7.35 6.76 11.15
N ASN A 83 -6.61 7.85 11.04
CA ASN A 83 -6.20 8.65 12.18
C ASN A 83 -7.10 9.89 12.31
N GLY A 84 -7.81 9.98 13.44
CA GLY A 84 -8.72 11.06 13.73
C GLY A 84 -8.04 12.39 14.06
N GLY A 85 -6.77 12.37 14.47
CA GLY A 85 -6.03 13.57 14.86
C GLY A 85 -5.69 14.44 13.65
N ASP A 86 -4.92 13.89 12.70
CA ASP A 86 -4.48 14.57 11.47
C ASP A 86 -5.47 14.49 10.30
N LYS A 87 -6.51 13.64 10.40
CA LYS A 87 -7.51 13.39 9.35
C LYS A 87 -6.94 12.66 8.12
N HIS A 88 -5.97 11.78 8.32
CA HIS A 88 -5.43 10.95 7.25
C HIS A 88 -5.83 9.47 7.37
N TYR A 89 -5.90 8.81 6.22
CA TYR A 89 -5.78 7.36 6.17
C TYR A 89 -4.31 6.98 5.97
N TYR A 90 -3.94 5.87 6.59
CA TYR A 90 -2.64 5.25 6.51
C TYR A 90 -2.82 3.85 5.95
N ALA A 91 -2.20 3.56 4.82
CA ALA A 91 -2.31 2.28 4.15
C ALA A 91 -0.94 1.60 4.09
N ALA A 92 -0.83 0.45 4.74
CA ALA A 92 0.34 -0.40 4.63
C ALA A 92 0.25 -1.21 3.34
N SER A 93 1.28 -1.12 2.50
CA SER A 93 1.34 -1.88 1.25
C SER A 93 2.10 -3.18 1.43
N SER A 94 1.55 -4.28 0.91
CA SER A 94 2.22 -5.58 0.78
C SER A 94 3.16 -5.66 -0.44
N GLY A 95 3.22 -4.58 -1.24
CA GLY A 95 4.03 -4.53 -2.44
C GLY A 95 4.24 -3.10 -2.95
N SER A 96 5.22 -2.95 -3.84
CA SER A 96 5.56 -1.67 -4.46
C SER A 96 4.44 -1.11 -5.32
N ASN A 97 4.22 0.21 -5.27
CA ASN A 97 3.44 0.93 -6.28
C ASN A 97 4.25 1.20 -7.58
N LEU A 98 5.56 0.99 -7.52
CA LEU A 98 6.48 1.17 -8.63
C LEU A 98 6.75 -0.17 -9.31
N ALA A 99 6.73 -0.15 -10.64
CA ALA A 99 7.30 -1.19 -11.46
C ALA A 99 8.79 -1.40 -11.08
N PRO A 100 9.30 -2.65 -10.97
CA PRO A 100 10.69 -2.96 -10.61
C PRO A 100 11.81 -2.18 -11.33
N ASN A 101 11.49 -1.58 -12.49
CA ASN A 101 12.39 -0.78 -13.32
C ASN A 101 12.30 0.75 -13.08
N ALA A 102 11.48 1.22 -12.14
CA ALA A 102 11.36 2.64 -11.79
C ALA A 102 12.38 3.12 -10.72
N LEU A 103 13.39 2.30 -10.40
CA LEU A 103 14.61 2.83 -9.78
C LEU A 103 15.30 3.73 -10.79
N PHE A 104 15.55 5.00 -10.44
CA PHE A 104 16.27 5.91 -11.31
C PHE A 104 17.79 5.71 -11.19
N PRO A 105 18.52 5.55 -12.32
CA PRO A 105 18.00 5.56 -13.69
C PRO A 105 17.33 4.23 -14.08
N ALA A 106 16.25 4.34 -14.86
CA ALA A 106 15.48 3.19 -15.33
C ALA A 106 16.41 2.15 -15.97
N ARG A 107 16.40 0.93 -15.44
CA ARG A 107 17.12 -0.19 -16.05
C ARG A 107 16.46 -0.50 -17.40
N PRO A 108 17.21 -0.61 -18.52
CA PRO A 108 16.65 -1.08 -19.77
C PRO A 108 15.96 -2.44 -19.56
N PRO A 109 14.80 -2.70 -20.20
CA PRO A 109 14.15 -4.00 -20.14
C PRO A 109 15.18 -5.08 -20.49
N VAL A 110 15.42 -6.04 -19.61
CA VAL A 110 16.37 -7.12 -19.92
C VAL A 110 15.66 -8.11 -20.84
N GLY A 111 15.50 -7.71 -22.11
CA GLY A 111 14.85 -8.48 -23.18
C GLY A 111 15.59 -9.78 -23.58
N THR A 112 16.64 -10.16 -22.86
CA THR A 112 17.43 -11.39 -23.06
C THR A 112 17.54 -12.26 -21.81
N ALA A 113 16.97 -11.85 -20.67
CA ALA A 113 17.03 -12.65 -19.45
C ALA A 113 16.09 -13.85 -19.58
N THR A 114 16.64 -15.06 -19.74
CA THR A 114 15.89 -16.32 -19.78
C THR A 114 15.26 -16.66 -18.42
N THR A 115 15.82 -16.11 -17.34
CA THR A 115 15.31 -16.15 -15.96
C THR A 115 15.01 -14.73 -15.49
N ALA A 116 13.83 -14.49 -14.88
CA ALA A 116 13.59 -13.24 -14.17
C ALA A 116 14.65 -13.13 -13.06
N PRO A 117 15.26 -11.95 -12.81
CA PRO A 117 16.14 -11.82 -11.66
C PRO A 117 15.32 -12.19 -10.42
N VAL A 118 15.84 -13.11 -9.61
CA VAL A 118 15.16 -13.67 -8.44
C VAL A 118 14.82 -12.62 -7.37
N ASN A 119 15.27 -11.36 -7.56
CA ASN A 119 15.19 -10.26 -6.60
C ASN A 119 14.70 -8.95 -7.23
N VAL A 120 13.68 -8.97 -8.10
CA VAL A 120 13.04 -7.73 -8.60
C VAL A 120 11.98 -7.15 -7.65
N SER A 121 12.04 -7.43 -6.35
CA SER A 121 11.39 -6.61 -5.31
C SER A 121 12.03 -5.22 -5.15
N GLN A 122 12.62 -4.69 -6.23
CA GLN A 122 13.19 -3.36 -6.32
C GLN A 122 12.06 -2.33 -6.48
N GLY A 123 11.35 -2.20 -5.39
CA GLY A 123 10.20 -1.36 -5.16
C GLY A 123 9.82 -1.65 -3.73
N ALA A 124 10.19 -0.76 -2.81
CA ALA A 124 9.83 -0.94 -1.42
C ALA A 124 8.30 -0.89 -1.31
N ALA A 125 7.73 -1.74 -0.46
CA ALA A 125 6.42 -1.43 0.09
C ALA A 125 6.44 -0.01 0.66
N THR A 126 5.27 0.62 0.64
CA THR A 126 5.08 1.96 1.17
C THR A 126 4.04 1.93 2.28
N LEU A 127 4.24 2.79 3.26
CA LEU A 127 3.15 3.37 4.01
C LEU A 127 2.65 4.56 3.19
N ASP A 128 1.45 4.44 2.64
CA ASP A 128 0.80 5.52 1.91
C ASP A 128 -0.03 6.37 2.88
N VAL A 129 0.10 7.68 2.77
CA VAL A 129 -0.63 8.67 3.55
C VAL A 129 -1.64 9.34 2.62
N ILE A 130 -2.91 9.24 2.95
CA ILE A 130 -4.02 9.73 2.12
C ILE A 130 -4.80 10.76 2.93
N ASP A 131 -4.89 11.99 2.43
CA ASP A 131 -5.72 13.03 3.04
C ASP A 131 -7.20 12.68 2.86
N ALA A 132 -7.93 12.58 3.98
CA ALA A 132 -9.34 12.19 3.95
C ALA A 132 -10.27 13.31 3.47
N LEU A 133 -9.85 14.58 3.52
CA LEU A 133 -10.62 15.74 3.11
C LEU A 133 -10.55 15.94 1.58
N SER A 134 -9.33 15.93 1.04
CA SER A 134 -9.06 16.09 -0.39
C SER A 134 -9.20 14.77 -1.16
N ARG A 135 -9.12 13.63 -0.45
CA ARG A 135 -9.16 12.26 -1.00
C ARG A 135 -8.00 12.00 -1.97
N SER A 136 -6.83 12.58 -1.69
CA SER A 136 -5.62 12.42 -2.48
C SER A 136 -4.50 11.72 -1.73
N LEU A 137 -3.59 11.10 -2.48
CA LEU A 137 -2.33 10.60 -1.94
C LEU A 137 -1.41 11.78 -1.62
N ASP A 138 -1.06 11.93 -0.35
CA ASP A 138 -0.19 13.02 0.13
C ASP A 138 1.27 12.60 0.11
N GLN A 139 1.57 11.42 0.65
CA GLN A 139 2.93 10.97 0.86
C GLN A 139 3.05 9.46 0.72
N ARG A 140 4.23 9.02 0.30
CA ARG A 140 4.66 7.63 0.38
C ARG A 140 5.91 7.53 1.22
N VAL A 141 5.88 6.67 2.23
CA VAL A 141 7.00 6.41 3.13
C VAL A 141 7.50 4.99 2.87
N PRO A 142 8.76 4.80 2.43
CA PRO A 142 9.30 3.47 2.19
C PRO A 142 9.36 2.62 3.48
N THR A 143 8.85 1.39 3.44
CA THR A 143 8.86 0.44 4.58
C THR A 143 9.80 -0.76 4.38
N PHE A 144 10.40 -0.88 3.19
CA PHE A 144 11.37 -1.90 2.77
C PHE A 144 10.85 -3.35 2.75
N ASN A 145 11.01 -4.01 1.61
CA ASN A 145 10.65 -5.42 1.44
C ASN A 145 11.87 -6.31 1.66
N VAL A 146 11.65 -7.45 2.32
CA VAL A 146 12.61 -8.54 2.43
C VAL A 146 12.18 -9.63 1.45
N PRO A 147 12.98 -9.94 0.42
CA PRO A 147 12.69 -11.05 -0.49
C PRO A 147 12.65 -12.39 0.25
N ALA A 148 11.89 -13.37 -0.24
CA ALA A 148 12.04 -14.74 0.23
C ALA A 148 13.41 -15.30 -0.19
N ASP A 149 14.03 -16.12 0.66
CA ASP A 149 15.18 -16.91 0.24
C ASP A 149 14.70 -18.04 -0.70
N PRO A 150 15.22 -18.13 -1.95
CA PRO A 150 14.89 -19.22 -2.85
C PRO A 150 15.23 -20.61 -2.31
N ALA A 151 16.18 -20.72 -1.38
CA ALA A 151 16.51 -21.97 -0.70
C ALA A 151 15.57 -22.29 0.48
N GLY A 152 14.64 -21.39 0.82
CA GLY A 152 13.60 -21.60 1.83
C GLY A 152 14.03 -21.31 3.27
N SER A 153 15.19 -20.67 3.50
CA SER A 153 15.67 -20.38 4.86
C SER A 153 14.84 -19.31 5.58
N HIS A 154 14.13 -18.47 4.83
CA HIS A 154 13.13 -17.55 5.37
C HIS A 154 12.09 -17.13 4.31
N PRO A 155 10.85 -16.81 4.71
CA PRO A 155 9.83 -16.27 3.80
C PRO A 155 10.14 -14.82 3.40
N ALA A 156 9.38 -14.30 2.43
CA ALA A 156 9.35 -12.87 2.14
C ALA A 156 8.68 -12.12 3.29
N GLY A 157 9.07 -10.86 3.49
CA GLY A 157 8.48 -9.98 4.50
C GLY A 157 8.21 -8.60 3.93
N THR A 158 7.04 -8.05 4.25
CA THR A 158 6.66 -6.66 3.93
C THR A 158 5.98 -6.02 5.14
N ALA A 159 5.80 -4.70 5.14
CA ALA A 159 4.99 -4.04 6.16
C ALA A 159 3.51 -4.27 5.85
N HIS A 160 2.94 -5.32 6.45
CA HIS A 160 1.55 -5.73 6.20
C HIS A 160 0.52 -4.96 7.04
N SER A 161 0.96 -4.36 8.14
CA SER A 161 0.07 -3.79 9.16
C SER A 161 0.37 -2.32 9.41
N VAL A 162 -0.61 -1.60 9.94
CA VAL A 162 -0.45 -0.22 10.40
C VAL A 162 -1.46 0.08 11.50
N ALA A 163 -1.00 0.83 12.50
CA ALA A 163 -1.86 1.45 13.50
C ALA A 163 -1.52 2.93 13.62
N ALA A 164 -2.49 3.77 14.01
CA ALA A 164 -2.22 5.15 14.34
C ALA A 164 -2.88 5.55 15.66
N PHE A 165 -2.25 6.46 16.39
CA PHE A 165 -2.78 7.02 17.62
C PHE A 165 -3.10 8.50 17.45
N GLU A 166 -4.38 8.84 17.53
CA GLU A 166 -4.88 10.20 17.31
C GLU A 166 -4.41 11.22 18.36
N GLY A 167 -4.05 10.77 19.56
CA GLY A 167 -3.60 11.69 20.61
C GLY A 167 -2.20 12.27 20.38
N THR A 168 -1.41 11.70 19.48
CA THR A 168 -0.05 12.20 19.16
C THR A 168 0.29 12.15 17.67
N ASN A 169 -0.66 11.78 16.81
CA ASN A 169 -0.46 11.52 15.38
C ASN A 169 0.73 10.59 15.07
N HIS A 170 0.99 9.64 15.97
CA HIS A 170 2.01 8.61 15.74
C HIS A 170 1.40 7.44 14.97
N VAL A 171 2.14 6.99 13.96
CA VAL A 171 1.78 5.87 13.08
C VAL A 171 2.82 4.78 13.27
N PHE A 172 2.35 3.60 13.64
CA PHE A 172 3.15 2.44 14.00
C PHE A 172 3.09 1.43 12.86
N VAL A 173 4.26 1.08 12.32
CA VAL A 173 4.38 0.13 11.21
C VAL A 173 5.36 -0.97 11.60
N PRO A 174 4.96 -2.25 11.59
CA PRO A 174 5.89 -3.34 11.77
C PRO A 174 6.75 -3.48 10.52
N ILE A 175 8.06 -3.57 10.73
CA ILE A 175 9.05 -3.71 9.69
C ILE A 175 9.72 -5.09 9.84
N PRO A 176 9.75 -5.90 8.77
CA PRO A 176 10.41 -7.21 8.81
C PRO A 176 11.92 -7.07 9.06
N ALA A 177 12.54 -8.13 9.57
CA ALA A 177 13.97 -8.16 9.86
C ALA A 177 14.83 -7.75 8.66
N ASN A 178 15.56 -6.64 8.77
CA ASN A 178 16.40 -6.11 7.70
C ASN A 178 17.54 -5.24 8.24
N ASN A 179 18.50 -4.91 7.37
CA ASN A 179 19.64 -4.04 7.66
C ASN A 179 19.56 -2.65 7.01
N ALA A 180 18.45 -2.33 6.33
CA ALA A 180 18.20 -1.01 5.73
C ALA A 180 17.67 -0.01 6.76
N VAL A 181 16.91 -0.49 7.75
CA VAL A 181 16.43 0.31 8.89
C VAL A 181 17.39 0.12 10.07
N PRO A 182 17.92 1.22 10.66
CA PRO A 182 18.80 1.13 11.83
C PRO A 182 18.18 0.29 12.95
N PHE A 183 18.98 -0.63 13.51
CA PHE A 183 18.58 -1.50 14.62
C PHE A 183 17.41 -2.47 14.34
N CYS A 184 17.08 -2.74 13.07
CA CYS A 184 15.96 -3.61 12.69
C CYS A 184 16.35 -5.05 12.29
N LEU A 185 17.52 -5.54 12.72
CA LEU A 185 18.08 -6.84 12.28
C LEU A 185 17.22 -8.06 12.64
N THR A 186 16.35 -7.94 13.63
CA THR A 186 15.43 -9.01 14.08
C THR A 186 13.96 -8.65 13.86
N GLY A 187 13.70 -7.62 13.06
CA GLY A 187 12.40 -6.98 12.94
C GLY A 187 12.25 -5.87 13.98
N CYS A 188 11.41 -4.89 13.67
CA CYS A 188 11.19 -3.73 14.52
C CYS A 188 9.81 -3.12 14.25
N VAL A 189 9.45 -2.12 15.05
CA VAL A 189 8.33 -1.23 14.76
C VAL A 189 8.91 0.16 14.52
N THR A 190 8.64 0.73 13.36
CA THR A 190 8.94 2.15 13.09
C THR A 190 7.75 2.99 13.50
N ILE A 191 8.04 4.14 14.12
CA ILE A 191 7.04 5.13 14.50
C ILE A 191 7.26 6.35 13.60
N TYR A 192 6.26 6.69 12.81
CA TYR A 192 6.23 7.89 12.00
C TYR A 192 5.35 8.92 12.71
N GLY A 193 5.90 10.10 12.96
CA GLY A 193 5.12 11.26 13.41
C GLY A 193 4.96 12.24 12.26
N ARG A 194 3.81 12.90 12.17
CA ARG A 194 3.63 14.07 11.31
C ARG A 194 3.73 15.35 12.15
N ASP A 195 4.39 16.36 11.60
CA ASP A 195 4.51 17.69 12.21
C ASP A 195 3.24 18.54 12.04
N ASP A 196 2.15 17.99 11.49
CA ASP A 196 0.92 18.74 11.26
C ASP A 196 0.34 19.16 12.62
N PRO A 197 0.16 20.48 12.86
CA PRO A 197 -0.39 20.96 14.11
C PRO A 197 -1.81 20.41 14.27
N ASP A 198 -2.15 19.98 15.49
CA ASP A 198 -3.52 19.64 15.84
C ASP A 198 -4.42 20.85 15.55
N ILE A 199 -5.14 20.81 14.42
CA ILE A 199 -6.20 21.77 14.15
C ILE A 199 -7.44 21.21 14.84
N ASP A 200 -7.55 21.54 16.13
CA ASP A 200 -8.78 21.42 16.92
C ASP A 200 -9.97 22.13 16.25
#